data_AF-J9DW00-F1
#
_entry.id   AF-J9DW00-F1
#
_cell.length_a   1.000
_cell.length_b   1.000
_cell.length_c   1.000
_cell.angle_alpha   90.00
_cell.angle_beta   90.00
_cell.angle_gamma   90.00
#
_symmetry.space_group_name_H-M   'P 1'
#
loop_
_entity.id
_entity.type
_entity.pdbx_description
1 polymer ?
#
loop_
_entity_poly.entity_id
_entity_poly.type
_entity_poly.pdbx_seq_one_letter_code
_entity_poly.pdbx_strand_id
1 'polypeptide(L)'
;MADLLAYLSNVTGYQNLQPNDSFGFIFDALIVERFHNLKLPEWFTKEIEEQMKALYTEIRKYRVKLIKDLEMQNIFGSSGRLIRLRGGAILNGIIDKLRKKWECLNNDSSKCIWYKRIKFYGLSAHDVTISALLVALGINSQNMDIYFPQYGATLSFELYRLNNQPYVKVCH
;
A
#
# COMPACT_ATOMS: atom_id res chain seq x y z
N MET A 1 25.10 -3.67 -4.20
CA MET A 1 24.12 -2.55 -4.28
C MET A 1 24.69 -1.36 -5.04
N ALA A 2 25.86 -0.84 -4.66
CA ALA A 2 26.54 0.23 -5.41
C ALA A 2 26.81 -0.16 -6.88
N ASP A 3 27.24 -1.41 -7.11
CA ASP A 3 27.54 -1.91 -8.47
C ASP A 3 26.29 -1.98 -9.37
N LEU A 4 25.14 -2.38 -8.82
CA LEU A 4 23.87 -2.42 -9.55
C LEU A 4 23.44 -1.01 -9.97
N LEU A 5 23.48 -0.04 -9.06
CA LEU A 5 23.08 1.33 -9.35
C LEU A 5 24.01 2.01 -10.37
N ALA A 6 25.32 1.76 -10.29
CA ALA A 6 26.28 2.23 -11.27
C ALA A 6 26.03 1.59 -12.65
N TYR A 7 25.80 0.29 -12.69
CA TYR A 7 25.42 -0.43 -13.92
C TYR A 7 24.16 0.15 -14.55
N LEU A 8 23.09 0.29 -13.76
CA LEU A 8 21.81 0.84 -14.22
C LEU A 8 21.95 2.29 -14.69
N SER A 9 22.76 3.12 -14.02
CA SER A 9 23.07 4.49 -14.46
C SER A 9 23.64 4.48 -15.88
N ASN A 10 24.57 3.57 -16.16
CA ASN A 10 25.21 3.45 -17.47
C ASN A 10 24.23 2.99 -18.57
N VAL A 11 23.41 1.96 -18.31
CA VAL A 11 22.51 1.38 -19.33
C VAL A 11 21.21 2.18 -19.54
N THR A 12 20.78 2.96 -18.56
CA THR A 12 19.55 3.78 -18.65
C THR A 12 19.81 5.24 -19.00
N GLY A 13 21.07 5.69 -18.90
CA GLY A 13 21.45 7.09 -19.09
C GLY A 13 21.15 8.01 -17.91
N TYR A 14 20.65 7.49 -16.79
CA TYR A 14 20.48 8.26 -15.56
C TYR A 14 21.83 8.62 -14.95
N GLN A 15 22.07 9.91 -14.70
CA GLN A 15 23.26 10.35 -13.98
C GLN A 15 23.11 10.09 -12.48
N ASN A 16 24.07 9.37 -11.90
CA ASN A 16 24.15 9.09 -10.46
C ASN A 16 22.87 8.48 -9.86
N LEU A 17 22.36 7.38 -10.45
CA LEU A 17 21.14 6.73 -9.98
C LEU A 17 21.23 6.39 -8.49
N GLN A 18 20.21 6.82 -7.73
CA GLN A 18 20.10 6.60 -6.30
C GLN A 18 18.98 5.59 -6.00
N PRO A 19 18.99 4.91 -4.83
CA PRO A 19 17.94 4.00 -4.40
C PRO A 19 16.68 4.77 -3.93
N ASN A 20 16.09 5.55 -4.83
CA ASN A 20 14.93 6.41 -4.61
C ASN A 20 13.86 6.19 -5.68
N ASP A 21 12.94 7.14 -5.85
CA ASP A 21 11.87 7.04 -6.85
C ASP A 21 12.39 6.87 -8.28
N SER A 22 13.55 7.44 -8.62
CA SER A 22 14.13 7.29 -9.97
C SER A 22 14.43 5.81 -10.28
N PHE A 23 15.02 5.10 -9.33
CA PHE A 23 15.21 3.66 -9.44
C PHE A 23 13.86 2.92 -9.50
N GLY A 24 12.91 3.34 -8.67
CA GLY A 24 11.55 2.78 -8.64
C GLY A 24 10.83 2.89 -9.99
N PHE A 25 10.93 4.04 -10.67
CA PHE A 25 10.31 4.26 -11.98
C PHE A 25 10.93 3.38 -13.07
N ILE A 26 12.26 3.21 -13.08
CA ILE A 26 12.94 2.32 -14.03
C ILE A 26 12.44 0.89 -13.84
N PHE A 27 12.41 0.42 -12.59
CA PHE A 27 11.96 -0.94 -12.31
C PHE A 27 10.49 -1.14 -12.65
N ASP A 28 9.62 -0.22 -12.25
CA ASP A 28 8.17 -0.29 -12.53
C ASP A 28 7.89 -0.35 -14.04
N ALA A 29 8.54 0.52 -14.83
CA ALA A 29 8.40 0.52 -16.29
C ALA A 29 8.74 -0.85 -16.91
N LEU A 30 9.87 -1.45 -16.53
CA LEU A 30 10.31 -2.75 -17.04
C LEU A 30 9.34 -3.88 -16.64
N ILE A 31 8.79 -3.82 -15.43
CA ILE A 31 7.79 -4.79 -14.97
C ILE A 31 6.49 -4.66 -15.75
N VAL A 32 6.04 -3.44 -16.03
CA VAL A 32 4.84 -3.16 -16.84
C VAL A 32 5.04 -3.60 -18.29
N GLU A 33 6.19 -3.30 -18.90
CA GLU A 33 6.53 -3.73 -20.25
C GLU A 33 6.49 -5.25 -20.36
N ARG A 34 7.09 -5.95 -19.40
CA ARG A 34 7.03 -7.41 -19.32
C ARG A 34 5.61 -7.93 -19.18
N PHE A 35 4.80 -7.33 -18.29
CA PHE A 35 3.42 -7.73 -18.06
C PHE A 35 2.58 -7.67 -19.34
N HIS A 36 2.87 -6.71 -20.23
CA HIS A 36 2.22 -6.55 -21.52
C HIS A 36 2.92 -7.30 -22.67
N ASN A 37 3.88 -8.18 -22.39
CA ASN A 37 4.68 -8.90 -23.39
C ASN A 37 5.38 -7.99 -24.41
N LEU A 38 5.81 -6.80 -23.99
CA LEU A 38 6.59 -5.89 -24.82
C LEU A 38 8.06 -6.32 -24.90
N LYS A 39 8.76 -5.82 -25.91
CA LYS A 39 10.19 -6.09 -26.07
C LYS A 39 10.98 -5.36 -24.97
N LEU A 40 11.57 -6.14 -24.08
CA LEU A 40 12.45 -5.63 -23.02
C LEU A 40 13.86 -5.33 -23.56
N PRO A 41 14.61 -4.42 -22.91
CA PRO A 41 16.02 -4.20 -23.22
C PRO A 41 16.87 -5.46 -23.00
N GLU A 42 17.87 -5.68 -23.86
CA GLU A 42 18.74 -6.88 -23.78
C GLU A 42 19.50 -7.00 -22.46
N TRP A 43 19.78 -5.87 -21.81
CA TRP A 43 20.46 -5.82 -20.52
C TRP A 43 19.56 -6.23 -19.33
N PHE A 44 18.24 -6.23 -19.50
CA PHE A 44 17.30 -6.59 -18.45
C PHE A 44 17.10 -8.10 -18.37
N THR A 45 18.14 -8.79 -17.91
CA THR A 45 18.14 -10.24 -17.71
C THR A 45 17.38 -10.62 -16.44
N LYS A 46 17.06 -11.92 -16.31
CA LYS A 46 16.44 -12.46 -15.08
C LYS A 46 17.25 -12.15 -13.82
N GLU A 47 18.57 -12.20 -13.91
CA GLU A 47 19.46 -11.88 -12.79
C GLU A 47 19.37 -10.40 -12.40
N ILE A 48 19.40 -9.49 -13.38
CA ILE A 48 19.23 -8.05 -13.13
C ILE A 48 17.86 -7.78 -12.53
N GLU A 49 16.81 -8.42 -13.04
CA GLU A 49 15.47 -8.30 -12.46
C GLU A 49 15.44 -8.73 -10.99
N GLU A 50 16.01 -9.89 -10.65
CA GLU A 50 16.04 -10.38 -9.28
C GLU A 50 16.78 -9.41 -8.35
N GLN A 51 17.92 -8.86 -8.80
CA GLN A 51 18.67 -7.86 -8.04
C GLN A 51 17.88 -6.56 -7.88
N MET A 52 17.21 -6.08 -8.94
CA MET A 52 16.36 -4.89 -8.89
C MET A 52 15.16 -5.11 -7.95
N LYS A 53 14.50 -6.27 -8.02
CA LYS A 53 13.39 -6.63 -7.15
C LYS A 53 13.81 -6.65 -5.68
N ALA A 54 14.97 -7.23 -5.37
CA ALA A 54 15.51 -7.25 -4.02
C ALA A 54 15.77 -5.83 -3.50
N LEU A 55 16.44 -4.97 -4.28
CA LEU A 55 16.68 -3.58 -3.90
C LEU A 55 15.38 -2.80 -3.74
N TYR A 56 14.42 -2.97 -4.66
CA TYR A 56 13.12 -2.31 -4.59
C TYR A 56 12.34 -2.73 -3.35
N THR A 57 12.43 -4.00 -2.97
CA THR A 57 11.83 -4.52 -1.73
C THR A 57 12.44 -3.86 -0.51
N GLU A 58 13.77 -3.70 -0.44
CA GLU A 58 14.42 -3.02 0.68
C GLU A 58 14.06 -1.53 0.74
N ILE A 59 13.96 -0.85 -0.40
CA ILE A 59 13.47 0.54 -0.48
C ILE A 59 12.04 0.63 0.06
N ARG A 60 11.14 -0.29 -0.34
CA ARG A 60 9.76 -0.31 0.15
C ARG A 60 9.68 -0.67 1.63
N LYS A 61 10.48 -1.62 2.13
CA LYS A 61 10.61 -1.92 3.57
C LYS A 61 11.03 -0.69 4.36
N TYR A 62 12.02 0.07 3.88
CA TYR A 62 12.43 1.32 4.51
C TYR A 62 11.31 2.38 4.47
N ARG A 63 10.58 2.47 3.35
CA ARG A 63 9.39 3.32 3.20
C ARG A 63 8.15 2.83 3.92
N VAL A 64 8.10 1.62 4.46
CA VAL A 64 6.96 1.16 5.26
C VAL A 64 7.34 1.00 6.74
N LYS A 65 8.65 0.96 7.01
CA LYS A 65 9.36 0.69 8.27
C LYS A 65 8.56 -0.08 9.31
N LEU A 66 8.46 -1.38 9.04
CA LEU A 66 8.17 -2.46 9.97
C LEU A 66 9.46 -3.00 10.65
N ILE A 67 10.51 -2.16 10.77
CA ILE A 67 11.80 -2.56 11.37
C ILE A 67 11.80 -2.16 12.84
N LYS A 68 11.79 -3.18 13.69
CA LYS A 68 11.78 -3.09 15.16
C LYS A 68 13.11 -2.55 15.73
N ASP A 69 14.22 -2.67 15.00
CA ASP A 69 15.56 -2.62 15.62
C ASP A 69 16.54 -1.57 15.10
N LEU A 70 16.11 -0.45 14.50
CA LEU A 70 17.06 0.61 14.15
C LEU A 70 16.55 2.01 14.53
N GLU A 71 17.22 2.58 15.53
CA GLU A 71 17.20 3.96 16.08
C GLU A 71 17.33 5.10 15.06
N MET A 72 17.18 4.86 13.77
CA MET A 72 17.18 5.92 12.77
C MET A 72 15.77 6.44 12.50
N GLN A 73 15.60 7.67 12.98
CA GLN A 73 14.54 8.58 12.63
C GLN A 73 14.44 8.79 11.11
N ASN A 74 13.22 9.11 10.70
CA ASN A 74 12.83 9.70 9.44
C ASN A 74 12.35 8.78 8.31
N ILE A 75 11.29 9.31 7.72
CA ILE A 75 10.52 8.91 6.56
C ILE A 75 9.32 7.98 6.83
N PHE A 76 9.35 6.75 7.38
CA PHE A 76 8.09 6.00 7.71
C PHE A 76 7.94 5.31 9.08
N GLY A 77 8.98 5.40 9.91
CA GLY A 77 9.06 5.21 11.37
C GLY A 77 8.08 4.31 12.14
N SER A 78 8.69 3.35 12.83
CA SER A 78 8.27 2.50 13.98
C SER A 78 7.51 3.20 15.15
N SER A 79 7.20 4.49 15.03
CA SER A 79 6.35 5.19 16.00
C SER A 79 4.89 5.02 15.61
N GLY A 80 4.02 4.66 16.56
CA GLY A 80 2.56 4.65 16.33
C GLY A 80 2.03 5.97 15.73
N ARG A 81 2.78 7.07 15.85
CA ARG A 81 2.48 8.37 15.23
C ARG A 81 2.49 8.33 13.69
N LEU A 82 3.47 7.69 13.05
CA LEU A 82 3.54 7.68 11.57
C LEU A 82 2.50 6.74 10.95
N ILE A 83 2.24 5.60 11.59
CA ILE A 83 1.11 4.74 11.23
C ILE A 83 -0.21 5.53 11.30
N ARG A 84 -0.42 6.30 12.37
CA ARG A 84 -1.60 7.16 12.54
C ARG A 84 -1.70 8.24 11.47
N LEU A 85 -0.59 8.91 11.13
CA LEU A 85 -0.57 9.98 10.13
C LEU A 85 -0.80 9.49 8.70
N ARG A 86 -0.42 8.24 8.39
CA ARG A 86 -0.52 7.71 7.02
C ARG A 86 -1.75 6.84 6.80
N GLY A 87 -1.76 5.65 7.40
CA GLY A 87 -2.87 4.71 7.28
C GLY A 87 -4.02 5.05 8.24
N GLY A 88 -3.70 5.56 9.43
CA GLY A 88 -4.68 5.81 10.48
C GLY A 88 -5.75 6.85 10.12
N ALA A 89 -5.40 7.91 9.39
CA ALA A 89 -6.38 8.89 8.91
C ALA A 89 -7.41 8.25 7.96
N ILE A 90 -6.93 7.39 7.04
CA ILE A 90 -7.78 6.67 6.08
C ILE A 90 -8.64 5.65 6.81
N LEU A 91 -8.04 4.86 7.71
CA LEU A 91 -8.75 3.88 8.54
C LEU A 91 -9.82 4.57 9.41
N ASN A 92 -9.51 5.71 10.03
CA ASN A 92 -10.49 6.47 10.79
C ASN A 92 -11.65 6.94 9.88
N GLY A 93 -11.35 7.42 8.67
CA GLY A 93 -12.37 7.78 7.69
C GLY A 93 -13.26 6.62 7.25
N ILE A 94 -12.76 5.37 7.29
CA ILE A 94 -13.54 4.15 7.05
C ILE A 94 -14.41 3.82 8.27
N ILE A 95 -13.81 3.81 9.47
CA ILE A 95 -14.52 3.54 10.73
C ILE A 95 -15.67 4.53 10.94
N ASP A 96 -15.43 5.82 10.69
CA ASP A 96 -16.45 6.87 10.79
C ASP A 96 -17.59 6.59 9.82
N LYS A 97 -17.30 6.05 8.63
CA LYS A 97 -18.35 5.71 7.68
C LYS A 97 -19.20 4.53 8.14
N LEU A 98 -18.57 3.50 8.69
CA LEU A 98 -19.25 2.32 9.24
C LEU A 98 -20.11 2.70 10.46
N ARG A 99 -19.58 3.53 11.37
CA ARG A 99 -20.31 4.05 12.54
C ARG A 99 -21.52 4.87 12.13
N LYS A 100 -21.34 5.86 11.24
CA LYS A 100 -22.46 6.65 10.69
C LYS A 100 -23.50 5.77 10.02
N LYS A 101 -23.07 4.70 9.32
CA LYS A 101 -24.00 3.74 8.72
C LYS A 101 -24.87 3.10 9.77
N TRP A 102 -24.24 2.56 10.81
CA TRP A 102 -24.91 1.87 11.91
C TRP A 102 -25.87 2.79 12.67
N GLU A 103 -25.41 3.96 13.09
CA GLU A 103 -26.21 4.97 13.79
C GLU A 103 -27.44 5.38 12.99
N CYS A 104 -27.26 5.54 11.68
CA CYS A 104 -28.35 5.90 10.79
C CYS A 104 -29.28 4.74 10.44
N LEU A 105 -29.03 3.46 10.78
CA LEU A 105 -29.96 2.38 10.42
C LEU A 105 -31.35 2.57 11.03
N ASN A 106 -31.41 3.04 12.28
CA ASN A 106 -32.66 3.21 13.05
C ASN A 106 -33.02 4.68 13.32
N ASN A 107 -32.33 5.64 12.71
CA ASN A 107 -32.53 7.07 12.94
C ASN A 107 -33.10 7.76 11.70
N ASP A 108 -34.29 8.36 11.82
CA ASP A 108 -35.01 9.05 10.73
C ASP A 108 -34.72 10.54 10.62
N SER A 109 -33.69 11.04 11.32
CA SER A 109 -33.25 12.42 11.15
C SER A 109 -32.88 12.71 9.68
N SER A 110 -33.09 13.96 9.26
CA SER A 110 -32.79 14.42 7.90
C SER A 110 -31.34 14.14 7.48
N LYS A 111 -30.40 14.14 8.44
CA LYS A 111 -28.98 13.81 8.23
C LYS A 111 -28.74 12.34 7.89
N CYS A 112 -29.65 11.43 8.24
CA CYS A 112 -29.52 9.99 8.04
C CYS A 112 -30.21 9.46 6.78
N ILE A 113 -31.10 10.24 6.15
CA ILE A 113 -31.88 9.84 4.98
C ILE A 113 -30.98 9.33 3.85
N TRP A 114 -29.92 10.08 3.51
CA TRP A 114 -28.98 9.69 2.47
C TRP A 114 -28.09 8.53 2.91
N TYR A 115 -27.62 8.55 4.16
CA TYR A 115 -26.70 7.56 4.70
C TYR A 115 -27.31 6.16 4.78
N LYS A 116 -28.63 6.08 5.06
CA LYS A 116 -29.41 4.83 5.01
C LYS A 116 -29.37 4.16 3.63
N ARG A 117 -29.28 4.94 2.56
CA ARG A 117 -29.31 4.44 1.17
C ARG A 117 -27.96 3.96 0.66
N ILE A 118 -26.84 4.40 1.25
CA ILE A 118 -25.50 3.94 0.84
C ILE A 118 -25.31 2.47 1.17
N LYS A 119 -25.15 1.64 0.14
CA LYS A 119 -24.84 0.20 0.28
C LYS A 119 -23.37 -0.11 0.02
N PHE A 120 -22.69 0.73 -0.74
CA PHE A 120 -21.31 0.56 -1.13
C PHE A 120 -20.61 1.92 -1.16
N TYR A 121 -19.35 1.94 -0.72
CA TYR A 121 -18.45 3.07 -0.85
C TYR A 121 -17.13 2.55 -1.39
N GLY A 122 -16.78 2.96 -2.61
CA GLY A 122 -15.51 2.62 -3.24
C GLY A 122 -14.49 3.74 -3.07
N LEU A 123 -13.28 3.39 -2.66
CA LEU A 123 -12.12 4.28 -2.69
C LEU A 123 -11.11 3.71 -3.70
N SER A 124 -11.05 4.29 -4.89
CA SER A 124 -9.97 4.00 -5.84
C SER A 124 -8.70 4.71 -5.37
N ALA A 125 -7.61 3.97 -5.24
CA ALA A 125 -6.38 4.45 -4.63
C ALA A 125 -5.16 3.73 -5.22
N HIS A 126 -3.98 4.00 -4.65
CA HIS A 126 -2.73 3.40 -5.05
C HIS A 126 -2.35 2.22 -4.14
N ASP A 127 -1.42 1.39 -4.60
CA ASP A 127 -0.80 0.31 -3.84
C ASP A 127 -0.31 0.77 -2.45
N VAL A 128 0.34 1.93 -2.38
CA VAL A 128 0.79 2.54 -1.12
C VAL A 128 -0.35 2.81 -0.13
N THR A 129 -1.57 3.03 -0.60
CA THR A 129 -2.76 3.19 0.26
C THR A 129 -3.17 1.87 0.88
N ILE A 130 -3.16 0.79 0.11
CA ILE A 130 -3.45 -0.57 0.60
C ILE A 130 -2.39 -0.97 1.62
N SER A 131 -1.10 -0.81 1.29
CA SER A 131 0.02 -1.09 2.20
C SER A 131 -0.13 -0.32 3.53
N ALA A 132 -0.43 0.98 3.46
CA ALA A 132 -0.60 1.80 4.66
C ALA A 132 -1.80 1.36 5.52
N LEU A 133 -2.91 0.94 4.90
CA LEU A 133 -4.07 0.42 5.61
C LEU A 133 -3.80 -0.93 6.27
N LEU A 134 -3.14 -1.87 5.57
CA LEU A 134 -2.75 -3.16 6.12
C LEU A 134 -1.85 -2.99 7.34
N VAL A 135 -0.87 -2.09 7.27
CA VAL A 135 0.00 -1.76 8.41
C VAL A 135 -0.80 -1.12 9.56
N ALA A 136 -1.75 -0.22 9.26
CA ALA A 136 -2.60 0.38 10.29
C ALA A 136 -3.54 -0.62 10.97
N LEU A 137 -3.91 -1.71 10.29
CA LEU A 137 -4.66 -2.85 10.85
C LEU A 137 -3.78 -3.82 11.65
N GLY A 138 -2.45 -3.60 11.69
CA GLY A 138 -1.50 -4.49 12.35
C GLY A 138 -1.09 -5.71 11.53
N ILE A 139 -1.49 -5.77 10.24
CA ILE A 139 -1.03 -6.80 9.31
C ILE A 139 0.42 -6.49 8.93
N ASN A 140 1.26 -7.52 8.93
CA ASN A 140 2.68 -7.39 8.69
C ASN A 140 3.17 -8.35 7.60
N SER A 141 4.42 -8.17 7.17
CA SER A 141 5.02 -8.92 6.07
C SER A 141 5.29 -10.40 6.35
N GLN A 142 5.07 -10.89 7.58
CA GLN A 142 5.13 -12.33 7.87
C GLN A 142 3.86 -13.05 7.41
N ASN A 143 2.74 -12.32 7.36
CA ASN A 143 1.42 -12.89 7.06
C ASN A 143 0.96 -12.61 5.63
N MET A 144 1.46 -11.54 5.00
CA MET A 144 1.05 -11.12 3.65
C MET A 144 2.11 -10.22 3.00
N ASP A 145 2.24 -10.26 1.67
CA ASP A 145 3.03 -9.26 0.94
C ASP A 145 2.34 -7.89 0.99
N ILE A 146 2.75 -7.08 1.98
CA ILE A 146 2.29 -5.70 2.13
C ILE A 146 3.11 -4.71 1.29
N TYR A 147 4.22 -5.15 0.67
CA TYR A 147 5.12 -4.27 -0.07
C TYR A 147 4.72 -4.16 -1.52
N PHE A 148 4.12 -5.19 -2.11
CA PHE A 148 3.69 -5.20 -3.51
C PHE A 148 2.21 -5.61 -3.68
N PRO A 149 1.25 -4.78 -3.26
CA PRO A 149 -0.13 -4.97 -3.65
C PRO A 149 -0.23 -5.06 -5.18
N GLN A 150 -0.77 -6.18 -5.69
CA GLN A 150 -0.89 -6.42 -7.13
C GLN A 150 -1.97 -5.53 -7.75
N TYR A 151 -1.95 -5.38 -9.08
CA TYR A 151 -3.03 -4.72 -9.80
C TYR A 151 -4.38 -5.39 -9.47
N GLY A 152 -5.38 -4.56 -9.13
CA GLY A 152 -6.69 -5.04 -8.70
C GLY A 152 -6.78 -5.49 -7.24
N ALA A 153 -5.69 -5.44 -6.46
CA ALA A 153 -5.74 -5.70 -5.03
C ALA A 153 -6.80 -4.79 -4.36
N THR A 154 -7.62 -5.39 -3.50
CA THR A 154 -8.78 -4.73 -2.89
C THR A 154 -8.85 -5.09 -1.42
N LEU A 155 -9.09 -4.08 -0.58
CA LEU A 155 -9.36 -4.25 0.85
C LEU A 155 -10.82 -3.87 1.11
N SER A 156 -11.65 -4.82 1.54
CA SER A 156 -13.06 -4.58 1.86
C SER A 156 -13.28 -4.50 3.37
N PHE A 157 -14.23 -3.64 3.76
CA PHE A 157 -14.74 -3.53 5.13
C PHE A 157 -16.25 -3.72 5.08
N GLU A 158 -16.72 -4.82 5.65
CA GLU A 158 -18.11 -5.25 5.56
C GLU A 158 -18.78 -5.11 6.93
N LEU A 159 -19.83 -4.29 7.00
CA LEU A 159 -20.63 -4.10 8.20
C LEU A 159 -21.80 -5.09 8.22
N TYR A 160 -21.81 -5.96 9.23
CA TYR A 160 -22.86 -6.93 9.48
C TYR A 160 -23.71 -6.55 10.70
N ARG A 161 -24.98 -6.94 10.67
CA ARG A 161 -25.89 -6.90 11.82
C ARG A 161 -26.19 -8.33 12.25
N LEU A 162 -25.69 -8.74 13.42
CA LEU A 162 -25.97 -10.04 14.01
C LEU A 162 -26.54 -9.82 15.41
N ASN A 163 -27.71 -10.39 15.71
CA ASN A 163 -28.40 -10.22 17.00
C ASN A 163 -28.51 -8.74 17.45
N ASN A 164 -28.83 -7.87 16.49
CA ASN A 164 -28.92 -6.42 16.67
C ASN A 164 -27.62 -5.71 17.10
N GLN A 165 -26.46 -6.34 16.90
CA GLN A 165 -25.15 -5.78 17.16
C GLN A 165 -24.35 -5.61 15.85
N PRO A 166 -23.50 -4.57 15.75
CA PRO A 166 -22.65 -4.36 14.59
C PRO A 166 -21.39 -5.24 14.66
N TYR A 167 -21.03 -5.85 13.53
CA TYR A 167 -19.77 -6.55 13.35
C TYR A 167 -19.09 -6.05 12.08
N VAL A 168 -17.76 -5.96 12.10
CA VAL A 168 -16.97 -5.58 10.91
C VAL A 168 -16.09 -6.75 10.52
N LYS A 169 -16.23 -7.20 9.27
CA LYS A 169 -15.31 -8.14 8.64
C LYS A 169 -14.39 -7.38 7.71
N VAL A 170 -13.10 -7.69 7.75
CA VAL A 170 -12.10 -7.15 6.84
C VAL A 170 -11.66 -8.28 5.90
N CYS A 171 -11.73 -8.06 4.59
CA CYS A 171 -11.25 -9.00 3.58
C CYS A 171 -10.16 -8.33 2.74
N HIS A 172 -9.10 -9.08 2.45
CA HIS A 172 -7.90 -8.69 1.70
C HIS A 172 -7.49 -9.86 0.80
#